data_AF-A0A944EIX5-F1
#
_entry.id   AF-A0A944EIX5-F1
#
_cell.length_a   1.000
_cell.length_b   1.000
_cell.length_c   1.000
_cell.angle_alpha   90.00
_cell.angle_beta   90.00
_cell.angle_gamma   90.00
#
_symmetry.space_group_name_H-M   'P 1'
#
loop_
_entity.id
_entity.type
_entity.pdbx_description
1 polymer ?
#
loop_
_entity_poly.entity_id
_entity_poly.type
_entity_poly.pdbx_seq_one_letter_code
_entity_poly.pdbx_strand_id
1 'polypeptide(L)'
;MTASMAFYADGSTTIRLADYGAERTPILMVDGVGHSLHISAFNSVPIADHLAFARELATAATEYVAALERYAANSPTVTAE
;
A
#
# COMPACT_ATOMS: atom_id res chain seq x y z
N MET A 1 -7.63 7.41 19.70
CA MET A 1 -6.27 6.85 19.82
C MET A 1 -5.80 6.54 18.40
N THR A 2 -4.71 7.17 17.95
CA THR A 2 -4.15 6.97 16.60
C THR A 2 -2.91 6.09 16.71
N ALA A 3 -2.90 4.97 15.98
CA ALA A 3 -1.67 4.19 15.77
C ALA A 3 -0.95 4.75 14.55
N SER A 4 0.35 4.97 14.66
CA SER A 4 1.22 5.27 13.52
C SER A 4 2.08 4.04 13.27
N MET A 5 2.04 3.54 12.04
CA MET A 5 2.87 2.43 11.58
C MET A 5 3.68 2.94 10.39
N ALA A 6 4.99 2.72 10.43
CA ALA A 6 5.89 3.02 9.32
C ALA A 6 6.36 1.70 8.70
N PHE A 7 6.38 1.65 7.38
CA PHE A 7 6.94 0.54 6.60
C PHE A 7 8.09 1.09 5.77
N TYR A 8 9.28 0.52 5.93
CA TYR A 8 10.46 0.93 5.18
C TYR A 8 10.49 0.17 3.84
N ALA A 9 9.96 0.81 2.79
CA ALA A 9 10.02 0.25 1.45
C ALA A 9 11.39 0.50 0.82
N ASP A 10 11.93 -0.53 0.18
CA ASP A 10 13.18 -0.50 -0.58
C ASP A 10 13.05 -1.31 -1.89
N GLY A 11 14.14 -1.45 -2.64
CA GLY A 11 14.16 -2.17 -3.91
C GLY A 11 13.86 -3.68 -3.80
N SER A 12 13.84 -4.25 -2.60
CA SER A 12 13.45 -5.65 -2.34
C SER A 12 11.99 -5.78 -1.92
N THR A 13 11.30 -4.67 -1.68
CA THR A 13 9.90 -4.64 -1.26
C THR A 13 8.98 -4.99 -2.43
N THR A 14 8.01 -5.87 -2.17
CA THR A 14 7.01 -6.26 -3.17
C THR A 14 5.61 -5.99 -2.67
N ILE A 15 4.71 -5.65 -3.59
CA ILE A 15 3.28 -5.51 -3.33
C ILE A 15 2.57 -6.68 -4.02
N ARG A 16 1.76 -7.43 -3.27
CA ARG A 16 1.06 -8.63 -3.74
C ARG A 16 -0.40 -8.60 -3.31
N LEU A 17 -1.29 -9.09 -4.17
CA LEU A 17 -2.70 -9.30 -3.83
C LEU A 17 -2.94 -10.80 -3.62
N ALA A 18 -3.44 -11.18 -2.45
CA ALA A 18 -4.03 -12.50 -2.25
C ALA A 18 -5.51 -12.43 -2.58
N ASP A 19 -5.86 -12.85 -3.81
CA ASP A 19 -7.23 -12.98 -4.26
C ASP A 19 -7.74 -14.40 -3.98
N TYR A 20 -8.91 -14.47 -3.36
CA TYR A 20 -9.56 -15.71 -2.95
C TYR A 20 -10.92 -15.87 -3.64
N GLY A 21 -11.21 -15.05 -4.66
CA GLY A 21 -12.49 -15.05 -5.36
C GLY A 21 -13.65 -14.73 -4.42
N ALA A 22 -14.74 -15.49 -4.55
CA ALA A 22 -15.96 -15.28 -3.77
C ALA A 22 -15.91 -15.86 -2.35
N GLU A 23 -14.85 -16.57 -1.97
CA GLU A 23 -14.79 -17.30 -0.69
C GLU A 23 -14.50 -16.39 0.51
N ARG A 24 -13.67 -15.36 0.32
CA ARG A 24 -13.32 -14.38 1.36
C ARG A 24 -12.80 -13.08 0.75
N THR A 25 -12.74 -12.03 1.58
CA THR A 25 -12.20 -10.74 1.19
C THR A 25 -10.72 -10.84 0.82
N PRO A 26 -10.26 -10.10 -0.21
CA PRO A 26 -8.86 -10.11 -0.62
C PRO A 26 -7.98 -9.41 0.41
N ILE A 27 -6.70 -9.76 0.43
CA ILE A 27 -5.68 -9.13 1.29
C ILE A 27 -4.59 -8.54 0.40
N LEU A 28 -4.33 -7.24 0.58
CA LEU A 28 -3.16 -6.59 -0.02
C LEU A 28 -1.97 -6.75 0.92
N MET A 29 -0.86 -7.24 0.41
CA MET A 29 0.36 -7.52 1.17
C MET A 29 1.48 -6.62 0.65
N VAL A 30 2.20 -5.99 1.58
CA VAL A 30 3.47 -5.31 1.32
C VAL A 30 4.54 -6.10 2.06
N ASP A 31 5.40 -6.78 1.31
CA ASP A 31 6.40 -7.69 1.84
C ASP A 31 7.80 -7.12 1.65
N GLY A 32 8.55 -7.02 2.74
CA GLY A 32 9.97 -6.70 2.75
C GLY A 32 10.78 -7.83 3.41
N VAL A 33 12.11 -7.69 3.43
CA VAL A 33 12.96 -8.70 4.08
C VAL A 33 12.69 -8.72 5.59
N GLY A 34 12.12 -9.81 6.08
CA GLY A 34 11.86 -10.03 7.50
C GLY A 34 10.63 -9.29 8.06
N HIS A 35 9.82 -8.64 7.23
CA HIS A 35 8.62 -7.93 7.68
C HIS A 35 7.53 -7.91 6.60
N SER A 36 6.27 -8.00 7.00
CA SER A 36 5.12 -7.86 6.10
C SER A 36 4.04 -6.96 6.72
N LEU A 37 3.41 -6.15 5.88
CA LEU A 37 2.23 -5.36 6.22
C LEU A 37 1.06 -5.88 5.39
N HIS A 38 0.01 -6.34 6.08
CA HIS A 38 -1.19 -6.85 5.43
C HIS A 38 -2.32 -5.82 5.61
N ILE A 39 -2.85 -5.34 4.49
CA ILE A 39 -3.97 -4.41 4.44
C ILE A 39 -5.21 -5.22 4.03
N SER A 40 -6.11 -5.38 4.99
CA SER A 40 -7.40 -6.03 4.79
C SER A 40 -8.42 -5.41 5.74
N ALA A 41 -9.65 -5.22 5.27
CA ALA A 41 -10.76 -4.94 6.17
C ALA A 41 -11.34 -6.25 6.70
N PHE A 42 -11.76 -6.26 7.97
CA PHE A 42 -12.32 -7.44 8.61
C PHE A 42 -13.63 -7.86 7.93
N ASN A 43 -13.91 -9.16 7.88
CA ASN A 43 -15.14 -9.71 7.28
C ASN A 43 -16.43 -9.20 7.94
N SER A 44 -16.34 -8.55 9.10
CA SER A 44 -17.45 -7.89 9.78
C SER A 44 -17.82 -6.53 9.19
N VAL A 45 -17.02 -5.97 8.27
CA VAL A 45 -17.28 -4.68 7.63
C VAL A 45 -18.12 -4.88 6.36
N PRO A 46 -19.14 -4.03 6.09
CA PRO A 46 -19.95 -4.14 4.88
C PRO A 46 -19.11 -4.02 3.59
N ILE A 47 -19.41 -4.84 2.57
CA ILE A 47 -18.65 -4.86 1.32
C ILE A 47 -18.62 -3.50 0.59
N ALA A 48 -19.65 -2.68 0.76
CA ALA A 48 -19.68 -1.32 0.21
C ALA A 48 -18.57 -0.44 0.80
N ASP A 49 -18.31 -0.57 2.11
CA ASP A 49 -17.27 0.18 2.80
C ASP A 49 -15.87 -0.35 2.44
N HIS A 50 -15.73 -1.67 2.24
CA HIS A 50 -14.50 -2.25 1.67
C HIS A 50 -14.17 -1.66 0.30
N LEU A 51 -15.18 -1.56 -0.58
CA LEU A 51 -14.99 -1.01 -1.92
C LEU A 51 -14.69 0.49 -1.88
N ALA A 52 -15.32 1.25 -1.00
CA ALA A 52 -15.01 2.66 -0.80
C ALA A 52 -13.56 2.84 -0.35
N PHE A 53 -13.14 2.12 0.70
CA PHE A 53 -11.75 2.12 1.18
C PHE A 53 -10.75 1.74 0.09
N ALA A 54 -11.02 0.67 -0.67
CA ALA A 54 -10.12 0.22 -1.73
C ALA A 54 -9.96 1.26 -2.85
N ARG A 55 -11.03 1.99 -3.19
CA ARG A 55 -10.99 3.07 -4.18
C ARG A 55 -10.18 4.26 -3.67
N GLU A 56 -10.41 4.69 -2.43
CA GLU A 56 -9.65 5.78 -1.82
C GLU A 56 -8.15 5.44 -1.73
N LEU A 57 -7.81 4.20 -1.35
CA LEU A 57 -6.44 3.70 -1.33
C LEU A 57 -5.80 3.77 -2.73
N ALA A 58 -6.51 3.34 -3.77
CA ALA A 58 -6.02 3.39 -5.15
C ALA A 58 -5.78 4.82 -5.65
N THR A 59 -6.69 5.75 -5.31
CA THR A 59 -6.53 7.18 -5.62
C THR A 59 -5.31 7.75 -4.91
N ALA A 60 -5.18 7.54 -3.60
CA ALA A 60 -4.05 8.03 -2.81
C ALA A 60 -2.71 7.46 -3.30
N ALA A 61 -2.66 6.18 -3.66
CA ALA A 61 -1.45 5.56 -4.23
C ALA A 61 -1.05 6.22 -5.57
N THR A 62 -2.02 6.55 -6.43
CA THR A 62 -1.77 7.26 -7.69
C THR A 62 -1.21 8.67 -7.44
N GLU A 63 -1.81 9.40 -6.51
CA GLU A 63 -1.35 10.74 -6.11
C GLU A 63 0.05 10.70 -5.50
N TYR A 64 0.35 9.65 -4.72
CA TYR A 64 1.67 9.41 -4.14
C TYR A 64 2.74 9.22 -5.21
N VAL A 65 2.46 8.46 -6.27
CA VAL A 65 3.38 8.30 -7.41
C VAL A 65 3.68 9.67 -8.05
N ALA A 66 2.65 10.46 -8.37
CA ALA A 66 2.83 11.79 -8.93
C ALA A 66 3.61 12.74 -7.99
N ALA A 67 3.44 12.59 -6.68
CA ALA A 67 4.22 13.33 -5.69
C ALA A 67 5.71 12.91 -5.67
N LEU A 68 6.00 11.60 -5.73
CA LEU A 68 7.37 11.08 -5.81
C LEU A 68 8.07 11.51 -7.11
N GLU A 69 7.39 11.47 -8.25
CA GLU A 69 7.95 11.92 -9.53
C GLU A 69 8.31 13.40 -9.49
N ARG A 70 7.41 14.25 -8.95
CA ARG A 70 7.70 15.68 -8.75
C ARG A 70 8.85 15.89 -7.78
N TYR A 71 8.92 15.10 -6.71
CA TYR A 71 10.03 15.17 -5.75
C TYR A 71 11.36 14.80 -6.41
N ALA A 72 11.39 13.70 -7.18
CA ALA A 72 12.57 13.24 -7.91
C ALA A 72 13.04 14.27 -8.94
N ALA A 73 12.13 14.90 -9.69
CA ALA A 73 12.46 15.93 -10.68
C ALA A 73 13.11 17.19 -10.07
N ASN A 74 12.84 17.46 -8.79
CA ASN A 74 13.36 18.63 -8.07
C ASN A 74 14.52 18.29 -7.12
N SER A 75 14.85 17.01 -6.97
CA SER A 75 15.95 16.57 -6.13
C SER A 75 17.23 16.55 -6.98
N PRO A 76 18.32 17.22 -6.57
CA PRO A 76 19.62 17.00 -7.20
C PRO A 76 19.95 15.52 -7.01
N THR A 77 20.18 14.79 -8.10
CA THR A 77 20.49 13.36 -8.09
C THR A 77 21.55 13.07 -7.03
N VAL A 78 21.15 12.57 -5.86
CA VAL A 78 22.08 11.92 -4.94
C VAL A 78 22.27 10.53 -5.51
N THR A 79 23.27 10.39 -6.38
CA THR A 79 23.88 9.11 -6.66
C THR A 79 24.28 8.51 -5.31
N ALA A 80 23.58 7.46 -4.89
CA ALA A 80 24.03 6.63 -3.79
C ALA A 80 25.36 5.99 -4.22
N GLU A 81 26.46 6.40 -3.57
CA GLU A 81 27.73 5.67 -3.56
C GLU A 81 27.60 4.35 -2.79
#